data_AF-A0A7V2JIS1-F1
#
_entry.id   AF-A0A7V2JIS1-F1
#
_cell.length_a   1.000
_cell.length_b   1.000
_cell.length_c   1.000
_cell.angle_alpha   90.00
_cell.angle_beta   90.00
_cell.angle_gamma   90.00
#
_symmetry.space_group_name_H-M   'P 1'
#
loop_
_entity.id
_entity.type
_entity.pdbx_description
1 polymer ?
#
loop_
_entity_poly.entity_id
_entity_poly.type
_entity_poly.pdbx_seq_one_letter_code
_entity_poly.pdbx_strand_id
1 'polypeptide(L)'
;MKPRPALLRVLCYEMQHTGSSMKMRTPISLSSFLLVMMIVYNVMGAPASPILPPSLSITNNPPVTVNTWYDINEPTSTLSSEGAAREFIERHPYYFGGENVISNLELLTVRSSRGGTHLRFRQVVNGIPVYHAELWIHLDGQREVTAVTHTLSDLSTITLSDATLSSDEARFIAAQYIGGRSPASIPRTDLMIYLDPPLEQATLAWVVQHSSADPLGDWELVIDATTGDILRIDNRMAFHTGEGLVFNPDPLTTAEAWYFDPGFIDNNDADSPELNAELIPALLQDITYRDNLYWLEGPYVEIADFEAPSIEPVSSATLNGFEFNRSEDGFEDVCAYFHIDEMQRHLRSLGFTDLQDAPITVDAHASNGQDMSYYSAEHNRLGFGEGGVDDAEDADVLRHEYGHALHHDAVGGEVWGVDIRSIAEGISDYWAASLSSRVSDFNEEWVYNWDGHNEFWGGRDITTDDIFPDDWS
;
A
#
# COMPACT_ATOMS: atom_id res chain seq x y z
N MET A 1 26.19 17.84 -21.71
CA MET A 1 25.14 16.89 -22.13
C MET A 1 25.77 15.86 -23.05
N LYS A 2 26.27 14.77 -22.47
CA LYS A 2 26.53 13.53 -23.22
C LYS A 2 25.23 12.72 -23.24
N PRO A 3 24.92 11.97 -24.30
CA PRO A 3 23.75 11.10 -24.33
C PRO A 3 23.96 9.96 -23.33
N ARG A 4 22.96 9.72 -22.47
CA ARG A 4 22.89 8.52 -21.61
C ARG A 4 22.78 7.29 -22.52
N PRO A 5 23.67 6.28 -22.41
CA PRO A 5 23.51 5.03 -23.12
C PRO A 5 22.31 4.26 -22.53
N ALA A 6 21.54 3.62 -23.41
CA ALA A 6 20.38 2.83 -23.03
C ALA A 6 20.82 1.58 -22.25
N LEU A 7 20.44 1.49 -20.97
CA LEU A 7 20.49 0.28 -20.15
C LEU A 7 19.49 -0.74 -20.73
N LEU A 8 19.95 -1.59 -21.63
CA LEU A 8 19.35 -2.91 -21.83
C LEU A 8 20.39 -3.79 -22.49
N ARG A 9 21.24 -4.42 -21.68
CA ARG A 9 22.06 -5.56 -22.08
C ARG A 9 22.61 -6.24 -20.83
N VAL A 10 22.10 -7.45 -20.63
CA VAL A 10 22.74 -8.61 -19.98
C VAL A 10 22.63 -8.69 -18.45
N LEU A 11 22.05 -9.81 -17.99
CA LEU A 11 22.22 -10.40 -16.66
C LEU A 11 22.33 -11.91 -16.85
N CYS A 12 23.49 -12.49 -16.51
CA CYS A 12 23.71 -13.93 -16.36
C CYS A 12 24.82 -14.17 -15.30
N TYR A 13 24.41 -14.79 -14.20
CA TYR A 13 25.09 -15.72 -13.29
C TYR A 13 26.63 -15.76 -13.09
N GLU A 14 27.03 -15.67 -11.80
CA GLU A 14 28.11 -16.48 -11.20
C GLU A 14 27.58 -17.32 -10.02
N MET A 15 27.50 -18.64 -10.19
CA MET A 15 27.92 -19.58 -9.15
C MET A 15 28.52 -20.81 -9.81
N GLN A 16 29.82 -21.03 -9.59
CA GLN A 16 30.44 -22.32 -9.85
C GLN A 16 30.50 -23.14 -8.56
N HIS A 17 29.88 -24.32 -8.57
CA HIS A 17 30.65 -25.54 -8.34
C HIS A 17 30.09 -26.76 -9.10
N THR A 18 30.95 -27.27 -10.00
CA THR A 18 30.98 -28.60 -10.62
C THR A 18 29.95 -28.95 -11.71
N GLY A 19 30.34 -28.68 -12.95
CA GLY A 19 30.54 -29.74 -13.95
C GLY A 19 29.33 -30.27 -14.74
N SER A 20 29.35 -29.94 -16.03
CA SER A 20 28.83 -30.70 -17.19
C SER A 20 27.63 -30.09 -17.93
N SER A 21 27.87 -29.80 -19.20
CA SER A 21 26.96 -29.30 -20.22
C SER A 21 25.68 -30.15 -20.42
N MET A 22 24.55 -29.51 -20.75
CA MET A 22 23.59 -30.09 -21.69
C MET A 22 22.83 -29.03 -22.51
N LYS A 23 22.80 -29.24 -23.84
CA LYS A 23 21.99 -28.50 -24.82
C LYS A 23 20.62 -29.17 -25.04
N MET A 24 19.54 -28.39 -25.21
CA MET A 24 18.32 -28.71 -26.00
C MET A 24 17.46 -27.43 -26.15
N ARG A 25 17.29 -26.78 -27.31
CA ARG A 25 16.38 -27.00 -28.48
C ARG A 25 14.86 -27.15 -28.19
N THR A 26 14.16 -26.00 -28.25
CA THR A 26 12.75 -25.69 -28.70
C THR A 26 11.52 -26.21 -27.90
N PRO A 27 10.35 -25.53 -27.97
CA PRO A 27 10.06 -24.09 -27.91
C PRO A 27 9.14 -23.76 -26.70
N ILE A 28 9.45 -22.72 -25.92
CA ILE A 28 8.54 -22.24 -24.86
C ILE A 28 7.56 -21.24 -25.48
N SER A 29 6.29 -21.41 -25.11
CA SER A 29 5.12 -20.61 -25.47
C SER A 29 5.40 -19.10 -25.48
N LEU A 30 4.99 -18.44 -26.57
CA LEU A 30 5.11 -16.99 -26.80
C LEU A 30 4.35 -16.10 -25.78
N SER A 31 3.69 -16.68 -24.77
CA SER A 31 2.83 -15.96 -23.82
C SER A 31 3.58 -15.45 -22.58
N SER A 32 4.60 -16.16 -22.09
CA SER A 32 5.35 -15.76 -20.89
C SER A 32 6.43 -14.70 -21.19
N PHE A 33 6.90 -14.66 -22.44
CA PHE A 33 7.93 -13.74 -22.89
C PHE A 33 7.39 -12.31 -23.13
N LEU A 34 6.09 -12.15 -23.38
CA LEU A 34 5.47 -10.83 -23.59
C LEU A 34 5.12 -10.12 -22.28
N LEU A 35 4.79 -10.85 -21.21
CA LEU A 35 4.45 -10.25 -19.92
C LEU A 35 5.69 -9.70 -19.21
N VAL A 36 6.79 -10.48 -19.22
CA VAL A 36 8.11 -10.04 -18.72
C VAL A 36 8.65 -8.87 -19.53
N MET A 37 8.43 -8.85 -20.86
CA MET A 37 8.76 -7.68 -21.67
C MET A 37 7.86 -6.47 -21.40
N MET A 38 6.58 -6.63 -21.01
CA MET A 38 5.72 -5.48 -20.66
C MET A 38 6.11 -4.81 -19.33
N ILE A 39 6.60 -5.58 -18.36
CA ILE A 39 7.20 -5.04 -17.13
C ILE A 39 8.44 -4.21 -17.49
N VAL A 40 9.31 -4.75 -18.35
CA VAL A 40 10.53 -4.08 -18.82
C VAL A 40 10.24 -2.86 -19.74
N TYR A 41 9.18 -2.89 -20.55
CA TYR A 41 8.86 -1.80 -21.49
C TYR A 41 8.18 -0.59 -20.84
N ASN A 42 7.40 -0.79 -19.76
CA ASN A 42 6.75 0.32 -19.04
C ASN A 42 7.68 1.02 -18.04
N VAL A 43 8.72 0.33 -17.53
CA VAL A 43 9.76 0.94 -16.69
C VAL A 43 10.72 1.83 -17.50
N MET A 44 10.95 1.54 -18.79
CA MET A 44 11.86 2.30 -19.67
C MET A 44 11.27 3.59 -20.28
N GLY A 45 10.22 4.16 -19.71
CA GLY A 45 9.29 5.04 -20.43
C GLY A 45 9.02 6.45 -19.90
N ALA A 46 9.87 7.08 -19.06
CA ALA A 46 9.64 8.49 -18.72
C ALA A 46 10.94 9.29 -18.50
N PRO A 47 11.24 10.33 -19.32
CA PRO A 47 12.34 11.24 -19.03
C PRO A 47 11.99 12.10 -17.81
N ALA A 48 12.81 11.98 -16.76
CA ALA A 48 12.79 12.92 -15.64
C ALA A 48 12.97 14.36 -16.16
N SER A 49 11.98 15.22 -15.92
CA SER A 49 12.09 16.67 -16.10
C SER A 49 11.87 17.35 -14.75
N PRO A 50 12.68 18.37 -14.40
CA PRO A 50 12.54 19.08 -13.14
C PRO A 50 11.33 20.01 -13.22
N ILE A 51 10.30 19.76 -12.40
CA ILE A 51 9.13 20.64 -12.34
C ILE A 51 9.38 21.71 -11.28
N LEU A 52 9.89 22.87 -11.73
CA LEU A 52 9.57 24.16 -11.12
C LEU A 52 8.13 24.54 -11.54
N PRO A 53 7.29 25.07 -10.64
CA PRO A 53 5.88 25.28 -10.93
C PRO A 53 5.64 26.46 -11.90
N PRO A 54 4.96 26.26 -13.04
CA PRO A 54 4.41 27.35 -13.83
C PRO A 54 2.97 27.64 -13.41
N SER A 55 2.68 28.92 -13.23
CA SER A 55 1.35 29.51 -12.99
C SER A 55 0.28 28.98 -13.95
N LEU A 56 -0.78 28.38 -13.42
CA LEU A 56 -1.94 27.94 -14.19
C LEU A 56 -2.91 29.12 -14.44
N SER A 57 -3.05 29.52 -15.71
CA SER A 57 -4.21 30.27 -16.19
C SER A 57 -5.34 29.30 -16.49
N ILE A 58 -6.46 29.42 -15.77
CA ILE A 58 -7.65 28.59 -15.92
C ILE A 58 -8.42 28.99 -17.18
N THR A 59 -8.69 28.04 -18.08
CA THR A 59 -9.77 28.16 -19.07
C THR A 59 -10.74 26.99 -18.89
N ASN A 60 -11.95 27.34 -18.43
CA ASN A 60 -13.25 26.65 -18.50
C ASN A 60 -13.26 25.11 -18.56
N ASN A 61 -13.15 24.47 -17.39
CA ASN A 61 -13.70 23.13 -17.17
C ASN A 61 -15.21 23.21 -16.84
N PRO A 62 -16.00 22.15 -17.11
CA PRO A 62 -17.37 22.01 -16.59
C PRO A 62 -17.36 22.15 -15.05
N PRO A 63 -18.48 22.57 -14.42
CA PRO A 63 -18.49 22.88 -13.00
C PRO A 63 -18.07 21.66 -12.18
N VAL A 64 -16.89 21.74 -11.58
CA VAL A 64 -16.49 20.86 -10.48
C VAL A 64 -17.42 21.20 -9.34
N THR A 65 -18.34 20.29 -9.00
CA THR A 65 -19.11 20.41 -7.76
C THR A 65 -18.14 20.20 -6.62
N VAL A 66 -17.68 21.32 -6.03
CA VAL A 66 -16.89 21.28 -4.82
C VAL A 66 -17.84 20.89 -3.69
N ASN A 67 -17.72 19.67 -3.19
CA ASN A 67 -18.61 19.15 -2.14
C ASN A 67 -18.17 19.50 -0.72
N THR A 68 -17.06 20.25 -0.57
CA THR A 68 -16.51 20.69 0.73
C THR A 68 -16.19 22.17 0.70
N TRP A 69 -16.81 22.95 1.58
CA TRP A 69 -16.53 24.38 1.74
C TRP A 69 -16.11 24.69 3.17
N TYR A 70 -15.18 25.61 3.30
CA TYR A 70 -14.67 26.15 4.55
C TYR A 70 -14.68 27.68 4.47
N ASP A 71 -14.48 28.35 5.61
CA ASP A 71 -14.50 29.82 5.75
C ASP A 71 -15.80 30.50 5.25
N ILE A 72 -16.94 29.80 5.33
CA ILE A 72 -18.24 30.31 4.88
C ILE A 72 -18.68 31.54 5.70
N ASN A 73 -18.63 31.42 7.03
CA ASN A 73 -19.02 32.44 8.02
C ASN A 73 -20.40 33.07 7.73
N GLU A 74 -21.39 32.23 7.39
CA GLU A 74 -22.73 32.70 7.06
C GLU A 74 -23.67 32.68 8.27
N PRO A 75 -24.27 33.82 8.65
CA PRO A 75 -25.20 33.87 9.76
C PRO A 75 -26.54 33.22 9.43
N THR A 76 -27.10 32.56 10.44
CA THR A 76 -28.42 31.94 10.41
C THR A 76 -29.37 32.67 11.35
N SER A 77 -30.68 32.62 11.06
CA SER A 77 -31.71 33.32 11.83
C SER A 77 -32.40 32.44 12.87
N THR A 78 -32.19 31.12 12.78
CA THR A 78 -32.82 30.18 13.71
C THR A 78 -32.10 30.08 15.06
N LEU A 79 -32.85 29.67 16.09
CA LEU A 79 -32.34 29.55 17.46
C LEU A 79 -31.68 28.19 17.77
N SER A 80 -31.97 27.16 16.97
CA SER A 80 -31.42 25.81 17.15
C SER A 80 -30.33 25.52 16.12
N SER A 81 -29.32 24.76 16.51
CA SER A 81 -28.23 24.36 15.60
C SER A 81 -28.73 23.55 14.40
N GLU A 82 -29.75 22.69 14.58
CA GLU A 82 -30.37 22.00 13.46
C GLU A 82 -31.13 22.94 12.53
N GLY A 83 -31.88 23.90 13.09
CA GLY A 83 -32.57 24.92 12.29
C GLY A 83 -31.59 25.73 11.45
N ALA A 84 -30.41 26.05 12.00
CA ALA A 84 -29.39 26.84 11.35
C ALA A 84 -28.80 26.09 10.16
N ALA A 85 -28.47 24.80 10.37
CA ALA A 85 -28.00 23.92 9.31
C ALA A 85 -29.04 23.75 8.19
N ARG A 86 -30.32 23.54 8.53
CA ARG A 86 -31.39 23.38 7.54
C ARG A 86 -31.62 24.67 6.76
N GLU A 87 -31.68 25.82 7.44
CA GLU A 87 -31.82 27.13 6.79
C GLU A 87 -30.69 27.39 5.79
N PHE A 88 -29.44 27.03 6.13
CA PHE A 88 -28.32 27.17 5.20
C PHE A 88 -28.48 26.30 3.95
N ILE A 89 -28.94 25.06 4.10
CA ILE A 89 -29.21 24.15 2.98
C ILE A 89 -30.32 24.71 2.07
N GLU A 90 -31.40 25.28 2.65
CA GLU A 90 -32.51 25.89 1.88
C GLU A 90 -32.08 27.08 1.03
N ARG A 91 -31.10 27.85 1.51
CA ARG A 91 -30.55 28.99 0.77
C ARG A 91 -29.63 28.58 -0.38
N HIS A 92 -29.09 27.37 -0.35
CA HIS A 92 -28.07 26.88 -1.30
C HIS A 92 -28.45 25.58 -2.05
N PRO A 93 -29.69 25.46 -2.58
CA PRO A 93 -30.21 24.18 -3.08
C PRO A 93 -29.39 23.61 -4.25
N TYR A 94 -28.81 24.46 -5.10
CA TYR A 94 -28.00 24.04 -6.26
C TYR A 94 -26.86 23.09 -5.86
N TYR A 95 -26.26 23.31 -4.70
CA TYR A 95 -25.08 22.57 -4.27
C TYR A 95 -25.40 21.26 -3.55
N PHE A 96 -26.65 21.10 -3.11
CA PHE A 96 -27.10 19.96 -2.34
C PHE A 96 -28.05 19.05 -3.13
N GLY A 97 -28.11 19.19 -4.46
CA GLY A 97 -28.96 18.33 -5.31
C GLY A 97 -30.39 18.84 -5.52
N GLY A 98 -30.64 20.14 -5.30
CA GLY A 98 -31.88 20.83 -5.66
C GLY A 98 -32.80 21.17 -4.49
N GLU A 99 -33.96 21.76 -4.81
CA GLU A 99 -34.88 22.37 -3.82
C GLU A 99 -35.48 21.38 -2.81
N ASN A 100 -35.50 20.09 -3.14
CA ASN A 100 -36.12 19.05 -2.31
C ASN A 100 -35.11 18.26 -1.44
N VAL A 101 -33.83 18.64 -1.42
CA VAL A 101 -32.82 17.88 -0.66
C VAL A 101 -33.19 17.73 0.81
N ILE A 102 -33.79 18.75 1.43
CA ILE A 102 -34.05 18.75 2.88
C ILE A 102 -35.05 17.68 3.29
N SER A 103 -36.06 17.39 2.46
CA SER A 103 -37.00 16.31 2.74
C SER A 103 -36.34 14.94 2.71
N ASN A 104 -35.18 14.84 2.08
CA ASN A 104 -34.38 13.64 1.93
C ASN A 104 -33.21 13.62 2.93
N LEU A 105 -33.17 14.52 3.92
CA LEU A 105 -32.12 14.55 4.95
C LEU A 105 -32.65 14.24 6.33
N GLU A 106 -32.13 13.17 6.91
CA GLU A 106 -32.36 12.78 8.29
C GLU A 106 -31.14 13.17 9.16
N LEU A 107 -31.37 13.88 10.26
CA LEU A 107 -30.32 14.23 11.21
C LEU A 107 -29.88 12.99 12.00
N LEU A 108 -28.61 12.63 11.91
CA LEU A 108 -28.02 11.50 12.65
C LEU A 108 -27.45 11.93 13.99
N THR A 109 -26.71 13.04 14.03
CA THR A 109 -25.96 13.42 15.24
C THR A 109 -25.78 14.91 15.33
N VAL A 110 -25.87 15.43 16.56
CA VAL A 110 -25.42 16.77 16.95
C VAL A 110 -24.34 16.60 18.00
N ARG A 111 -23.15 17.14 17.75
CA ARG A 111 -22.03 17.16 18.71
C ARG A 111 -21.60 18.60 18.95
N SER A 112 -21.32 18.95 20.20
CA SER A 112 -20.75 20.26 20.55
C SER A 112 -19.29 20.11 20.96
N SER A 113 -18.48 21.07 20.56
CA SER A 113 -17.07 21.21 20.94
C SER A 113 -16.81 22.64 21.45
N ARG A 114 -15.57 22.94 21.88
CA ARG A 114 -15.18 24.32 22.22
C ARG A 114 -15.21 25.25 21.00
N GLY A 115 -15.07 24.69 19.79
CA GLY A 115 -15.06 25.44 18.53
C GLY A 115 -16.45 25.66 17.92
N GLY A 116 -17.50 24.99 18.43
CA GLY A 116 -18.85 25.15 17.89
C GLY A 116 -19.70 23.87 17.92
N THR A 117 -20.70 23.79 17.05
CA THR A 117 -21.61 22.64 16.92
C THR A 117 -21.45 21.96 15.56
N HIS A 118 -21.40 20.63 15.55
CA HIS A 118 -21.22 19.79 14.37
C HIS A 118 -22.45 18.91 14.19
N LEU A 119 -23.05 18.97 13.00
CA LEU A 119 -24.23 18.20 12.65
C LEU A 119 -23.89 17.24 11.52
N ARG A 120 -24.37 16.01 11.63
CA ARG A 120 -24.27 14.99 10.58
C ARG A 120 -25.66 14.57 10.16
N PHE A 121 -25.94 14.65 8.87
CA PHE A 121 -27.16 14.20 8.22
C PHE A 121 -26.84 13.01 7.33
N ARG A 122 -27.80 12.11 7.15
CA ARG A 122 -27.78 11.11 6.09
C ARG A 122 -28.87 11.40 5.07
N GLN A 123 -28.59 11.07 3.81
CA GLN A 123 -29.58 11.12 2.77
C GLN A 123 -30.50 9.88 2.85
N VAL A 124 -31.80 10.10 2.70
CA VAL A 124 -32.84 9.05 2.76
C VAL A 124 -33.86 9.24 1.65
N VAL A 125 -34.40 8.14 1.14
CA VAL A 125 -35.57 8.12 0.24
C VAL A 125 -36.60 7.18 0.84
N ASN A 126 -37.82 7.68 1.12
CA ASN A 126 -38.90 6.91 1.76
C ASN A 126 -38.48 6.23 3.08
N GLY A 127 -37.57 6.86 3.84
CA GLY A 127 -37.04 6.32 5.10
C GLY A 127 -35.91 5.29 4.93
N ILE A 128 -35.52 4.97 3.70
CA ILE A 128 -34.39 4.08 3.40
C ILE A 128 -33.15 4.93 3.20
N PRO A 129 -32.04 4.68 3.94
CA PRO A 129 -30.80 5.42 3.78
C PRO A 129 -30.15 5.16 2.42
N VAL A 130 -29.54 6.19 1.84
CA VAL A 130 -28.70 6.07 0.64
C VAL A 130 -27.27 5.78 1.09
N TYR A 131 -26.68 4.71 0.56
CA TYR A 131 -25.36 4.23 0.96
C TYR A 131 -24.29 5.31 0.75
N HIS A 132 -23.52 5.60 1.82
CA HIS A 132 -22.45 6.61 1.86
C HIS A 132 -22.84 8.05 1.48
N ALA A 133 -24.14 8.37 1.35
CA ALA A 133 -24.60 9.71 1.04
C ALA A 133 -24.94 10.48 2.33
N GLU A 134 -24.01 11.32 2.78
CA GLU A 134 -24.12 12.06 4.03
C GLU A 134 -23.71 13.52 3.86
N LEU A 135 -24.06 14.33 4.84
CA LEU A 135 -23.75 15.76 4.89
C LEU A 135 -23.34 16.15 6.31
N TRP A 136 -22.23 16.86 6.42
CA TRP A 136 -21.72 17.41 7.66
C TRP A 136 -21.75 18.93 7.59
N ILE A 137 -22.36 19.57 8.58
CA ILE A 137 -22.37 21.03 8.73
C ILE A 137 -21.75 21.40 10.07
N HIS A 138 -20.91 22.44 10.05
CA HIS A 138 -20.23 22.98 11.21
C HIS A 138 -20.67 24.41 11.44
N LEU A 139 -21.05 24.70 12.68
CA LEU A 139 -21.49 25.99 13.16
C LEU A 139 -20.51 26.47 14.23
N ASP A 140 -20.20 27.75 14.29
CA ASP A 140 -19.43 28.34 15.39
C ASP A 140 -20.29 28.60 16.65
N GLY A 141 -19.71 29.30 17.63
CA GLY A 141 -20.41 29.69 18.87
C GLY A 141 -21.52 30.72 18.68
N GLN A 142 -21.55 31.41 17.54
CA GLN A 142 -22.56 32.39 17.13
C GLN A 142 -23.67 31.73 16.29
N ARG A 143 -23.51 30.45 15.91
CA ARG A 143 -24.35 29.68 14.98
C ARG A 143 -24.24 30.15 13.53
N GLU A 144 -23.10 30.69 13.16
CA GLU A 144 -22.75 30.92 11.76
C GLU A 144 -22.21 29.62 11.16
N VAL A 145 -22.62 29.28 9.94
CA VAL A 145 -22.07 28.12 9.23
C VAL A 145 -20.65 28.46 8.82
N THR A 146 -19.69 27.68 9.31
CA THR A 146 -18.26 27.87 9.05
C THR A 146 -17.72 26.89 8.02
N ALA A 147 -18.27 25.68 7.99
CA ALA A 147 -17.89 24.65 7.02
C ALA A 147 -19.03 23.68 6.73
N VAL A 148 -19.02 23.14 5.51
CA VAL A 148 -19.91 22.05 5.07
C VAL A 148 -19.11 21.07 4.23
N THR A 149 -19.38 19.78 4.38
CA THR A 149 -18.91 18.75 3.44
C THR A 149 -20.01 17.73 3.20
N HIS A 150 -20.10 17.17 2.00
CA HIS A 150 -21.10 16.15 1.72
C HIS A 150 -20.72 15.18 0.60
N THR A 151 -21.44 14.07 0.58
CA THR A 151 -21.39 13.02 -0.45
C THR A 151 -22.80 12.71 -0.97
N LEU A 152 -23.74 13.65 -0.79
CA LEU A 152 -25.11 13.52 -1.28
C LEU A 152 -25.15 13.13 -2.76
N SER A 153 -26.01 12.18 -3.06
CA SER A 153 -26.22 11.69 -4.42
C SER A 153 -27.42 12.39 -5.07
N ASP A 154 -27.41 12.43 -6.41
CA ASP A 154 -28.59 12.86 -7.16
C ASP A 154 -29.66 11.77 -7.08
N LEU A 155 -30.88 12.16 -6.68
CA LEU A 155 -32.01 11.27 -6.47
C LEU A 155 -33.09 11.42 -7.55
N SER A 156 -32.84 12.25 -8.58
CA SER A 156 -33.85 12.68 -9.56
C SER A 156 -34.41 11.56 -10.44
N THR A 157 -33.73 10.41 -10.52
CA THR A 157 -34.07 9.28 -11.42
C THR A 157 -34.26 7.94 -10.70
N ILE A 158 -34.36 7.91 -9.37
CA ILE A 158 -34.40 6.67 -8.61
C ILE A 158 -35.72 5.93 -8.81
N THR A 159 -35.63 4.70 -9.32
CA THR A 159 -36.71 3.70 -9.29
C THR A 159 -36.19 2.47 -8.57
N LEU A 160 -36.85 2.07 -7.48
CA LEU A 160 -36.43 0.93 -6.65
C LEU A 160 -37.39 -0.24 -6.85
N SER A 161 -36.83 -1.44 -6.94
CA SER A 161 -37.59 -2.69 -6.80
C SER A 161 -37.77 -3.02 -5.32
N ASP A 162 -38.80 -3.79 -4.99
CA ASP A 162 -39.01 -4.29 -3.63
C ASP A 162 -37.91 -5.30 -3.25
N ALA A 163 -37.43 -5.20 -2.01
CA ALA A 163 -36.55 -6.22 -1.44
C ALA A 163 -37.34 -7.53 -1.30
N THR A 164 -36.80 -8.60 -1.86
CA THR A 164 -37.36 -9.96 -1.71
C THR A 164 -36.50 -10.85 -0.83
N LEU A 165 -35.21 -10.51 -0.70
CA LEU A 165 -34.23 -11.19 0.13
C LEU A 165 -34.25 -10.62 1.55
N SER A 166 -34.22 -11.49 2.56
CA SER A 166 -34.21 -11.11 3.97
C SER A 166 -32.80 -10.77 4.49
N SER A 167 -32.71 -10.02 5.59
CA SER A 167 -31.41 -9.72 6.21
C SER A 167 -30.64 -10.98 6.67
N ASP A 168 -31.34 -12.07 7.02
CA ASP A 168 -30.70 -13.35 7.38
C ASP A 168 -30.07 -14.03 6.17
N GLU A 169 -30.74 -14.01 5.02
CA GLU A 169 -30.20 -14.51 3.75
C GLU A 169 -28.99 -13.68 3.31
N ALA A 170 -29.03 -12.35 3.47
CA ALA A 170 -27.90 -11.49 3.14
C ALA A 170 -26.68 -11.78 4.02
N ARG A 171 -26.88 -11.96 5.33
CA ARG A 171 -25.80 -12.38 6.24
C ARG A 171 -25.24 -13.75 5.89
N PHE A 172 -26.10 -14.69 5.49
CA PHE A 172 -25.66 -16.00 5.05
C PHE A 172 -24.80 -15.91 3.78
N ILE A 173 -25.22 -15.14 2.78
CA ILE A 173 -24.43 -14.89 1.56
C ILE A 173 -23.09 -14.26 1.92
N ALA A 174 -23.07 -13.23 2.76
CA ALA A 174 -21.83 -12.59 3.21
C ALA A 174 -20.88 -13.58 3.91
N ALA A 175 -21.40 -14.38 4.83
CA ALA A 175 -20.59 -15.38 5.54
C ALA A 175 -20.05 -16.48 4.60
N GLN A 176 -20.83 -16.91 3.60
CA GLN A 176 -20.35 -17.87 2.60
C GLN A 176 -19.27 -17.27 1.70
N TYR A 177 -19.38 -15.98 1.36
CA TYR A 177 -18.41 -15.31 0.51
C TYR A 177 -17.07 -15.08 1.22
N ILE A 178 -17.09 -14.52 2.43
CA ILE A 178 -15.86 -14.22 3.20
C ILE A 178 -15.12 -15.52 3.56
N GLY A 179 -15.84 -16.63 3.76
CA GLY A 179 -15.26 -17.84 4.32
C GLY A 179 -14.92 -17.67 5.81
N GLY A 180 -14.53 -18.76 6.47
CA GLY A 180 -13.99 -18.68 7.83
C GLY A 180 -14.95 -18.89 8.99
N ARG A 181 -14.49 -18.53 10.19
CA ARG A 181 -15.23 -18.71 11.45
C ARG A 181 -16.35 -17.68 11.57
N SER A 182 -17.49 -18.11 12.10
CA SER A 182 -18.61 -17.20 12.35
C SER A 182 -18.20 -16.01 13.22
N PRO A 183 -18.66 -14.80 12.90
CA PRO A 183 -18.32 -13.59 13.64
C PRO A 183 -18.76 -13.71 15.10
N ALA A 184 -18.01 -13.08 16.00
CA ALA A 184 -18.30 -13.13 17.45
C ALA A 184 -19.66 -12.51 17.83
N SER A 185 -20.24 -11.72 16.94
CA SER A 185 -21.57 -11.14 17.06
C SER A 185 -22.32 -11.19 15.72
N ILE A 186 -23.64 -11.02 15.76
CA ILE A 186 -24.45 -10.97 14.53
C ILE A 186 -24.00 -9.74 13.72
N PRO A 187 -23.57 -9.92 12.46
CA PRO A 187 -23.19 -8.82 11.57
C PRO A 187 -24.25 -7.74 11.52
N ARG A 188 -23.84 -6.47 11.58
CA ARG A 188 -24.76 -5.35 11.35
C ARG A 188 -25.24 -5.42 9.91
N THR A 189 -26.54 -5.27 9.70
CA THR A 189 -27.16 -5.41 8.38
C THR A 189 -28.25 -4.37 8.22
N ASP A 190 -28.08 -3.46 7.27
CA ASP A 190 -29.06 -2.42 6.98
C ASP A 190 -29.50 -2.50 5.52
N LEU A 191 -30.78 -2.25 5.27
CA LEU A 191 -31.30 -2.07 3.93
C LEU A 191 -31.01 -0.64 3.47
N MET A 192 -30.29 -0.48 2.39
CA MET A 192 -29.86 0.82 1.85
C MET A 192 -30.08 0.92 0.34
N ILE A 193 -30.10 2.14 -0.18
CA ILE A 193 -30.09 2.39 -1.62
C ILE A 193 -28.63 2.54 -2.04
N TYR A 194 -28.15 1.62 -2.86
CA TYR A 194 -26.85 1.67 -3.49
C TYR A 194 -26.97 2.29 -4.88
N LEU A 195 -26.09 3.25 -5.19
CA LEU A 195 -26.00 3.86 -6.52
C LEU A 195 -24.68 3.42 -7.13
N ASP A 196 -24.75 2.63 -8.20
CA ASP A 196 -23.56 2.11 -8.86
C ASP A 196 -22.93 3.18 -9.78
N PRO A 197 -21.74 3.74 -9.45
CA PRO A 197 -21.18 4.89 -10.15
C PRO A 197 -20.89 4.75 -11.66
N PRO A 198 -20.70 3.55 -12.27
CA PRO A 198 -20.59 3.42 -13.73
C PRO A 198 -21.94 3.37 -14.45
N LEU A 199 -23.03 3.02 -13.75
CA LEU A 199 -24.32 2.68 -14.36
C LEU A 199 -25.46 3.63 -13.98
N GLU A 200 -25.25 4.51 -12.99
CA GLU A 200 -26.26 5.42 -12.42
C GLU A 200 -27.57 4.71 -12.03
N GLN A 201 -27.49 3.39 -11.78
CA GLN A 201 -28.63 2.58 -11.40
C GLN A 201 -28.74 2.52 -9.88
N ALA A 202 -29.94 2.84 -9.40
CA ALA A 202 -30.28 2.73 -8.00
C ALA A 202 -30.80 1.32 -7.70
N THR A 203 -30.11 0.63 -6.80
CA THR A 203 -30.45 -0.71 -6.37
C THR A 203 -30.72 -0.71 -4.89
N LEU A 204 -31.80 -1.38 -4.48
CA LEU A 204 -32.04 -1.65 -3.08
C LEU A 204 -31.13 -2.81 -2.66
N ALA A 205 -30.29 -2.60 -1.66
CA ALA A 205 -29.24 -3.54 -1.28
C ALA A 205 -29.12 -3.68 0.24
N TRP A 206 -28.75 -4.88 0.69
CA TRP A 206 -28.32 -5.12 2.06
C TRP A 206 -26.84 -4.76 2.21
N VAL A 207 -26.52 -3.86 3.14
CA VAL A 207 -25.14 -3.56 3.54
C VAL A 207 -24.84 -4.37 4.79
N VAL A 208 -23.97 -5.37 4.66
CA VAL A 208 -23.58 -6.29 5.73
C VAL A 208 -22.17 -5.95 6.20
N GLN A 209 -22.04 -5.55 7.46
CA GLN A 209 -20.76 -5.32 8.12
C GLN A 209 -20.38 -6.56 8.94
N HIS A 210 -19.38 -7.30 8.46
CA HIS A 210 -18.97 -8.61 8.92
C HIS A 210 -17.49 -8.59 9.33
N SER A 211 -17.22 -8.56 10.63
CA SER A 211 -15.86 -8.74 11.13
C SER A 211 -15.47 -10.22 11.10
N SER A 212 -14.31 -10.55 10.53
CA SER A 212 -13.75 -11.90 10.52
C SER A 212 -12.32 -11.89 11.04
N ALA A 213 -11.91 -12.98 11.69
CA ALA A 213 -10.54 -13.19 12.14
C ALA A 213 -9.72 -14.04 11.14
N ASP A 214 -10.40 -14.67 10.18
CA ASP A 214 -9.80 -15.51 9.14
C ASP A 214 -10.82 -15.61 7.99
N PRO A 215 -10.64 -14.88 6.87
CA PRO A 215 -9.60 -13.86 6.66
C PRO A 215 -9.82 -12.64 7.57
N LEU A 216 -8.74 -12.09 8.14
CA LEU A 216 -8.79 -10.93 9.03
C LEU A 216 -9.37 -9.71 8.31
N GLY A 217 -10.39 -9.07 8.89
CA GLY A 217 -10.94 -7.85 8.32
C GLY A 217 -12.27 -7.40 8.94
N ASP A 218 -12.57 -6.12 8.78
CA ASP A 218 -13.89 -5.54 9.01
C ASP A 218 -14.58 -5.41 7.65
N TRP A 219 -15.13 -6.52 7.16
CA TRP A 219 -15.68 -6.58 5.81
C TRP A 219 -17.02 -5.85 5.70
N GLU A 220 -17.21 -5.09 4.62
CA GLU A 220 -18.50 -4.53 4.23
C GLU A 220 -18.90 -5.05 2.86
N LEU A 221 -20.02 -5.75 2.80
CA LEU A 221 -20.58 -6.28 1.56
C LEU A 221 -21.89 -5.55 1.24
N VAL A 222 -22.01 -5.10 0.00
CA VAL A 222 -23.26 -4.57 -0.55
C VAL A 222 -23.87 -5.65 -1.44
N ILE A 223 -25.03 -6.17 -1.04
CA ILE A 223 -25.69 -7.32 -1.64
C ILE A 223 -27.04 -6.88 -2.19
N ASP A 224 -27.30 -7.13 -3.48
CA ASP A 224 -28.60 -6.85 -4.11
C ASP A 224 -29.75 -7.50 -3.31
N ALA A 225 -30.73 -6.70 -2.89
CA ALA A 225 -31.80 -7.14 -2.02
C ALA A 225 -32.90 -7.95 -2.75
N THR A 226 -32.75 -8.18 -4.05
CA THR A 226 -33.63 -9.00 -4.87
C THR A 226 -32.91 -10.26 -5.37
N THR A 227 -31.70 -10.15 -5.91
CA THR A 227 -30.98 -11.27 -6.53
C THR A 227 -30.02 -11.98 -5.58
N GLY A 228 -29.49 -11.27 -4.57
CA GLY A 228 -28.41 -11.75 -3.72
C GLY A 228 -27.02 -11.60 -4.34
N ASP A 229 -26.89 -10.94 -5.49
CA ASP A 229 -25.60 -10.65 -6.12
C ASP A 229 -24.79 -9.68 -5.25
N ILE A 230 -23.49 -9.95 -5.11
CA ILE A 230 -22.58 -9.05 -4.39
C ILE A 230 -22.18 -7.93 -5.35
N LEU A 231 -22.66 -6.72 -5.06
CA LEU A 231 -22.44 -5.51 -5.85
C LEU A 231 -21.12 -4.83 -5.49
N ARG A 232 -20.71 -4.94 -4.22
CA ARG A 232 -19.44 -4.40 -3.70
C ARG A 232 -18.97 -5.22 -2.51
N ILE A 233 -17.66 -5.32 -2.37
CA ILE A 233 -16.98 -5.77 -1.15
C ILE A 233 -15.87 -4.78 -0.80
N ASP A 234 -15.68 -4.51 0.48
CA ASP A 234 -14.61 -3.66 1.01
C ASP A 234 -14.10 -4.22 2.34
N ASN A 235 -12.81 -4.07 2.66
CA ASN A 235 -12.27 -4.34 3.99
C ASN A 235 -12.03 -2.99 4.68
N ARG A 236 -12.79 -2.71 5.74
CA ARG A 236 -12.86 -1.40 6.40
C ARG A 236 -11.96 -1.26 7.62
N MET A 237 -11.01 -2.17 7.84
CA MET A 237 -10.00 -1.95 8.86
C MET A 237 -9.26 -0.65 8.58
N ALA A 238 -9.31 0.28 9.53
CA ALA A 238 -8.55 1.51 9.46
C ALA A 238 -7.11 1.17 9.86
N PHE A 239 -6.22 1.19 8.88
CA PHE A 239 -4.81 1.07 9.15
C PHE A 239 -4.23 2.41 9.61
N HIS A 240 -3.17 2.37 10.40
CA HIS A 240 -2.53 3.54 10.95
C HIS A 240 -1.23 3.87 10.21
N THR A 241 -0.78 5.13 10.25
CA THR A 241 0.57 5.48 9.77
C THR A 241 1.47 5.71 10.96
N GLY A 242 2.49 4.87 11.12
CA GLY A 242 3.56 5.03 12.10
C GLY A 242 4.73 5.86 11.56
N GLU A 243 5.64 6.21 12.46
CA GLU A 243 6.92 6.86 12.16
C GLU A 243 8.06 5.99 12.70
N GLY A 244 9.05 5.74 11.86
CA GLY A 244 10.28 5.02 12.22
C GLY A 244 11.51 5.60 11.53
N LEU A 245 12.66 4.94 11.70
CA LEU A 245 13.93 5.30 11.10
C LEU A 245 14.48 4.12 10.29
N VAL A 246 15.04 4.40 9.12
CA VAL A 246 15.62 3.40 8.21
C VAL A 246 16.90 3.94 7.57
N PHE A 247 17.72 3.05 7.03
CA PHE A 247 18.62 3.42 5.94
C PHE A 247 17.87 3.39 4.60
N ASN A 248 18.12 4.35 3.69
CA ASN A 248 17.45 4.37 2.39
C ASN A 248 18.33 4.97 1.26
N PRO A 249 18.84 4.16 0.33
CA PRO A 249 18.71 2.70 0.32
C PRO A 249 19.54 2.03 1.42
N ASP A 250 20.70 2.61 1.71
CA ASP A 250 21.69 2.10 2.64
C ASP A 250 22.56 3.28 3.14
N PRO A 251 23.31 3.13 4.25
CA PRO A 251 24.03 4.24 4.84
C PRO A 251 25.28 4.66 4.04
N LEU A 252 25.87 3.78 3.23
CA LEU A 252 27.04 4.13 2.41
C LEU A 252 26.65 5.02 1.23
N THR A 253 25.53 4.70 0.59
CA THR A 253 25.01 5.45 -0.55
C THR A 253 24.59 6.87 -0.17
N THR A 254 23.95 7.05 1.00
CA THR A 254 23.55 8.38 1.47
C THR A 254 24.72 9.20 1.99
N ALA A 255 25.70 8.56 2.64
CA ALA A 255 26.92 9.20 3.09
C ALA A 255 27.94 9.48 1.97
N GLU A 256 27.78 8.83 0.81
CA GLU A 256 28.81 8.71 -0.24
C GLU A 256 30.15 8.19 0.34
N ALA A 257 30.07 7.18 1.20
CA ALA A 257 31.19 6.61 1.97
C ALA A 257 31.53 5.17 1.54
N TRP A 258 32.73 4.71 1.86
CA TRP A 258 33.16 3.33 1.59
C TRP A 258 33.09 2.49 2.85
N TYR A 259 32.86 1.18 2.68
CA TYR A 259 33.07 0.23 3.77
C TYR A 259 34.52 0.34 4.28
N PHE A 260 34.70 0.39 5.60
CA PHE A 260 35.92 0.76 6.34
C PHE A 260 36.28 2.24 6.43
N ASP A 261 35.51 3.16 5.86
CA ASP A 261 35.60 4.55 6.29
C ASP A 261 35.25 4.66 7.78
N PRO A 262 35.80 5.62 8.53
CA PRO A 262 35.57 5.72 9.97
C PRO A 262 34.08 5.77 10.29
N GLY A 263 33.59 4.79 11.07
CA GLY A 263 32.19 4.68 11.45
C GLY A 263 31.32 3.83 10.53
N PHE A 264 31.80 3.46 9.34
CA PHE A 264 31.10 2.65 8.33
C PHE A 264 31.66 1.23 8.26
N ILE A 265 31.30 0.43 9.26
CA ILE A 265 31.63 -0.99 9.37
C ILE A 265 30.56 -1.66 10.21
N ASP A 266 30.30 -2.94 9.96
CA ASP A 266 29.32 -3.74 10.70
C ASP A 266 29.58 -3.71 12.22
N ASN A 267 30.81 -3.93 12.67
CA ASN A 267 31.14 -3.83 14.10
C ASN A 267 30.26 -4.72 15.02
N ASN A 268 29.65 -5.81 14.53
CA ASN A 268 28.74 -6.67 15.28
C ASN A 268 27.60 -5.85 15.91
N ASP A 269 26.82 -5.19 15.07
CA ASP A 269 25.60 -4.38 15.36
C ASP A 269 25.86 -3.15 16.23
N ALA A 270 27.12 -2.90 16.59
CA ALA A 270 27.48 -1.74 17.38
C ALA A 270 27.48 -0.49 16.49
N ASP A 271 26.45 0.32 16.70
CA ASP A 271 26.19 1.58 16.01
C ASP A 271 27.30 2.65 16.17
N SER A 272 27.28 3.65 15.27
CA SER A 272 28.24 4.75 15.22
C SER A 272 27.55 6.11 15.03
N PRO A 273 28.20 7.23 15.41
CA PRO A 273 27.67 8.56 15.10
C PRO A 273 27.50 8.81 13.59
N GLU A 274 28.36 8.20 12.77
CA GLU A 274 28.30 8.28 11.32
C GLU A 274 27.09 7.52 10.76
N LEU A 275 26.84 6.28 11.19
CA LEU A 275 25.66 5.51 10.77
C LEU A 275 24.35 6.17 11.25
N ASN A 276 24.31 6.66 12.49
CA ASN A 276 23.16 7.44 12.99
C ASN A 276 22.84 8.68 12.15
N ALA A 277 23.85 9.31 11.53
CA ALA A 277 23.64 10.50 10.72
C ALA A 277 22.90 10.18 9.41
N GLU A 278 22.91 8.91 9.00
CA GLU A 278 22.29 8.40 7.78
C GLU A 278 20.89 7.81 8.00
N LEU A 279 20.37 7.82 9.24
CA LEU A 279 19.00 7.43 9.54
C LEU A 279 18.01 8.45 8.96
N ILE A 280 17.08 7.96 8.14
CA ILE A 280 16.06 8.77 7.48
C ILE A 280 14.68 8.44 8.07
N PRO A 281 13.84 9.45 8.36
CA PRO A 281 12.46 9.22 8.78
C PRO A 281 11.65 8.46 7.73
N ALA A 282 11.03 7.36 8.17
CA ALA A 282 10.15 6.51 7.37
C ALA A 282 8.70 6.61 7.85
N LEU A 283 7.78 6.73 6.89
CA LEU A 283 6.34 6.63 7.16
C LEU A 283 5.91 5.17 7.00
N LEU A 284 5.56 4.54 8.10
CA LEU A 284 5.11 3.15 8.16
C LEU A 284 3.64 3.11 7.85
N GLN A 285 3.33 3.06 6.55
CA GLN A 285 1.96 3.13 6.06
C GLN A 285 1.18 1.88 6.43
N ASP A 286 -0.07 2.10 6.81
CA ASP A 286 -1.05 1.05 7.01
C ASP A 286 -0.70 -0.05 8.04
N ILE A 287 -0.03 0.31 9.13
CA ILE A 287 0.25 -0.59 10.27
C ILE A 287 -1.02 -0.92 11.09
N THR A 288 -1.06 -2.12 11.67
CA THR A 288 -2.23 -2.66 12.38
C THR A 288 -2.20 -2.35 13.87
N TYR A 289 -3.35 -1.96 14.43
CA TYR A 289 -3.53 -1.81 15.88
C TYR A 289 -4.30 -2.99 16.47
N ARG A 290 -3.63 -3.81 17.29
CA ARG A 290 -4.23 -4.96 18.00
C ARG A 290 -3.63 -5.13 19.39
N ASP A 291 -4.43 -5.61 20.34
CA ASP A 291 -4.00 -5.88 21.73
C ASP A 291 -3.37 -4.68 22.47
N ASN A 292 -3.83 -3.46 22.15
CA ASN A 292 -3.31 -2.17 22.62
C ASN A 292 -1.91 -1.79 22.11
N LEU A 293 -1.42 -2.46 21.07
CA LEU A 293 -0.14 -2.19 20.43
C LEU A 293 -0.34 -1.99 18.93
N TYR A 294 0.57 -1.23 18.34
CA TYR A 294 0.78 -1.11 16.91
C TYR A 294 1.80 -2.16 16.49
N TRP A 295 1.52 -2.85 15.39
CA TRP A 295 2.34 -3.91 14.80
C TRP A 295 2.67 -3.56 13.36
N LEU A 296 3.87 -3.95 12.90
CA LEU A 296 4.30 -3.84 11.51
C LEU A 296 3.61 -4.88 10.62
N GLU A 297 2.28 -4.78 10.58
CA GLU A 297 1.37 -5.64 9.82
C GLU A 297 0.47 -4.73 8.99
N GLY A 298 0.52 -4.87 7.68
CA GLY A 298 -0.21 -4.05 6.73
C GLY A 298 -0.73 -4.84 5.52
N PRO A 299 -1.30 -4.16 4.52
CA PRO A 299 -1.92 -4.81 3.37
C PRO A 299 -0.92 -5.51 2.43
N TYR A 300 0.37 -5.17 2.51
CA TYR A 300 1.41 -5.70 1.62
C TYR A 300 2.54 -6.44 2.34
N VAL A 301 2.72 -6.19 3.64
CA VAL A 301 3.81 -6.76 4.45
C VAL A 301 3.31 -7.15 5.83
N GLU A 302 3.73 -8.29 6.32
CA GLU A 302 3.53 -8.76 7.70
C GLU A 302 4.87 -9.18 8.29
N ILE A 303 5.38 -8.45 9.28
CA ILE A 303 6.57 -8.87 10.02
C ILE A 303 6.19 -9.99 11.01
N ALA A 304 6.89 -11.12 10.96
CA ALA A 304 6.63 -12.30 11.78
C ALA A 304 7.91 -13.11 12.05
N ASP A 305 7.98 -13.73 13.23
CA ASP A 305 9.00 -14.72 13.60
C ASP A 305 8.57 -16.12 13.14
N PHE A 306 9.33 -16.75 12.24
CA PHE A 306 9.06 -18.11 11.78
C PHE A 306 10.29 -19.01 11.68
N GLU A 307 11.50 -18.46 11.76
CA GLU A 307 12.78 -19.19 11.76
C GLU A 307 13.58 -18.87 13.02
N ALA A 308 14.77 -19.45 13.19
CA ALA A 308 15.68 -19.09 14.27
C ALA A 308 16.63 -17.96 13.80
N PRO A 309 17.21 -17.15 14.72
CA PRO A 309 16.80 -17.02 16.12
C PRO A 309 15.36 -16.57 16.27
N SER A 310 14.72 -16.99 17.36
CA SER A 310 13.35 -16.53 17.66
C SER A 310 13.45 -15.17 18.33
N ILE A 311 13.24 -14.13 17.53
CA ILE A 311 13.15 -12.73 17.92
C ILE A 311 11.73 -12.26 17.64
N GLU A 312 11.03 -11.78 18.68
CA GLU A 312 9.63 -11.40 18.53
C GLU A 312 9.50 -10.10 17.72
N PRO A 313 8.58 -10.04 16.73
CA PRO A 313 8.35 -8.84 15.93
C PRO A 313 8.08 -7.61 16.80
N VAL A 314 8.67 -6.48 16.40
CA VAL A 314 8.57 -5.24 17.14
C VAL A 314 7.13 -4.71 17.15
N SER A 315 6.73 -4.20 18.31
CA SER A 315 5.44 -3.56 18.50
C SER A 315 5.55 -2.36 19.43
N SER A 316 4.62 -1.41 19.29
CA SER A 316 4.69 -0.14 19.99
C SER A 316 3.34 0.30 20.57
N ALA A 317 3.34 0.98 21.70
CA ALA A 317 2.13 1.60 22.25
C ALA A 317 1.75 2.92 21.55
N THR A 318 2.64 3.48 20.73
CA THR A 318 2.47 4.77 20.04
C THR A 318 2.89 4.69 18.58
N LEU A 319 2.30 5.52 17.72
CA LEU A 319 2.65 5.57 16.29
C LEU A 319 4.12 5.94 16.03
N ASN A 320 4.78 6.64 16.94
CA ASN A 320 6.18 7.09 16.81
C ASN A 320 7.16 6.21 17.61
N GLY A 321 6.78 4.98 17.95
CA GLY A 321 7.63 4.10 18.77
C GLY A 321 8.47 3.12 17.97
N PHE A 322 8.69 3.38 16.67
CA PHE A 322 9.49 2.55 15.77
C PHE A 322 10.80 3.27 15.34
N GLU A 323 11.25 4.22 16.14
CA GLU A 323 12.50 4.97 15.90
C GLU A 323 13.67 4.21 16.56
N PHE A 324 14.28 3.29 15.80
CA PHE A 324 15.44 2.50 16.21
C PHE A 324 16.70 2.91 15.44
N ASN A 325 17.85 2.52 15.97
CA ASN A 325 19.10 2.43 15.20
C ASN A 325 19.49 0.95 15.12
N ARG A 326 20.49 0.64 14.29
CA ARG A 326 20.96 -0.73 14.02
C ARG A 326 21.45 -1.56 15.22
N SER A 327 21.57 -0.97 16.41
CA SER A 327 21.90 -1.76 17.62
C SER A 327 20.68 -2.34 18.33
N GLU A 328 19.49 -2.16 17.75
CA GLU A 328 18.21 -2.60 18.31
C GLU A 328 17.45 -3.43 17.26
N ASP A 329 17.11 -4.68 17.59
CA ASP A 329 16.42 -5.65 16.70
C ASP A 329 15.18 -5.10 15.97
N GLY A 330 14.55 -4.05 16.51
CA GLY A 330 13.41 -3.40 15.84
C GLY A 330 13.79 -2.61 14.59
N PHE A 331 15.08 -2.36 14.33
CA PHE A 331 15.54 -1.59 13.19
C PHE A 331 15.38 -2.37 11.87
N GLU A 332 15.77 -3.64 11.87
CA GLU A 332 15.68 -4.58 10.76
C GLU A 332 14.20 -4.79 10.37
N ASP A 333 13.34 -5.00 11.36
CA ASP A 333 11.88 -5.07 11.22
C ASP A 333 11.29 -3.84 10.52
N VAL A 334 11.73 -2.64 10.92
CA VAL A 334 11.25 -1.36 10.37
C VAL A 334 11.75 -1.15 8.94
N CYS A 335 13.01 -1.50 8.66
CA CYS A 335 13.58 -1.46 7.31
C CYS A 335 12.84 -2.42 6.37
N ALA A 336 12.63 -3.67 6.80
CA ALA A 336 11.91 -4.69 6.05
C ALA A 336 10.48 -4.24 5.71
N TYR A 337 9.72 -3.76 6.70
CA TYR A 337 8.37 -3.28 6.48
C TYR A 337 8.33 -2.13 5.49
N PHE A 338 9.19 -1.12 5.70
CA PHE A 338 9.20 0.10 4.89
C PHE A 338 9.57 -0.16 3.43
N HIS A 339 10.68 -0.83 3.15
CA HIS A 339 11.20 -0.97 1.78
C HIS A 339 10.34 -1.87 0.91
N ILE A 340 9.79 -2.95 1.48
CA ILE A 340 8.90 -3.85 0.75
C ILE A 340 7.55 -3.19 0.49
N ASP A 341 6.96 -2.50 1.47
CA ASP A 341 5.73 -1.72 1.31
C ASP A 341 5.90 -0.61 0.27
N GLU A 342 7.03 0.13 0.32
CA GLU A 342 7.36 1.17 -0.65
C GLU A 342 7.44 0.60 -2.08
N MET A 343 8.17 -0.51 -2.26
CA MET A 343 8.32 -1.18 -3.55
C MET A 343 6.96 -1.64 -4.09
N GLN A 344 6.10 -2.21 -3.25
CA GLN A 344 4.77 -2.65 -3.67
C GLN A 344 3.87 -1.46 -4.06
N ARG A 345 3.87 -0.38 -3.27
CA ARG A 345 3.12 0.84 -3.63
C ARG A 345 3.65 1.48 -4.90
N HIS A 346 4.96 1.46 -5.11
CA HIS A 346 5.57 1.93 -6.35
C HIS A 346 5.10 1.09 -7.54
N LEU A 347 5.12 -0.24 -7.44
CA LEU A 347 4.64 -1.16 -8.47
C LEU A 347 3.17 -0.87 -8.85
N ARG A 348 2.31 -0.67 -7.84
CA ARG A 348 0.90 -0.29 -8.04
C ARG A 348 0.76 1.07 -8.73
N SER A 349 1.60 2.04 -8.38
CA SER A 349 1.61 3.37 -9.02
C SER A 349 1.95 3.30 -10.52
N LEU A 350 2.70 2.28 -10.94
CA LEU A 350 3.01 2.00 -12.34
C LEU A 350 1.88 1.27 -13.08
N GLY A 351 0.79 0.90 -12.38
CA GLY A 351 -0.40 0.26 -12.94
C GLY A 351 -0.47 -1.27 -12.77
N PHE A 352 0.47 -1.86 -12.04
CA PHE A 352 0.46 -3.29 -11.70
C PHE A 352 -0.24 -3.49 -10.36
N THR A 353 -1.56 -3.63 -10.37
CA THR A 353 -2.40 -3.67 -9.17
C THR A 353 -2.78 -5.08 -8.70
N ASP A 354 -2.34 -6.10 -9.42
CA ASP A 354 -2.69 -7.51 -9.19
C ASP A 354 -1.47 -8.41 -8.97
N LEU A 355 -0.24 -7.89 -9.10
CA LEU A 355 0.99 -8.62 -8.80
C LEU A 355 1.28 -8.59 -7.30
N GLN A 356 1.44 -9.77 -6.70
CA GLN A 356 1.66 -9.95 -5.26
C GLN A 356 0.66 -9.13 -4.43
N ASP A 357 -0.62 -9.18 -4.82
CA ASP A 357 -1.72 -8.39 -4.21
C ASP A 357 -2.23 -9.04 -2.90
N ALA A 358 -1.31 -9.51 -2.08
CA ALA A 358 -1.53 -10.05 -0.74
C ALA A 358 -0.30 -9.75 0.14
N PRO A 359 -0.47 -9.66 1.47
CA PRO A 359 0.66 -9.49 2.37
C PRO A 359 1.71 -10.59 2.18
N ILE A 360 2.97 -10.20 2.06
CA ILE A 360 4.09 -11.12 2.18
C ILE A 360 4.57 -11.16 3.63
N THR A 361 4.73 -12.36 4.18
CA THR A 361 5.28 -12.53 5.52
C THR A 361 6.80 -12.39 5.48
N VAL A 362 7.38 -11.67 6.44
CA VAL A 362 8.81 -11.36 6.50
C VAL A 362 9.35 -11.65 7.89
N ASP A 363 10.45 -12.40 7.96
CA ASP A 363 11.24 -12.61 9.18
C ASP A 363 12.59 -11.92 8.97
N ALA A 364 12.80 -10.81 9.69
CA ALA A 364 14.01 -9.99 9.58
C ALA A 364 15.22 -10.59 10.30
N HIS A 365 15.01 -11.66 11.09
CA HIS A 365 16.02 -12.29 11.95
C HIS A 365 16.11 -13.80 11.68
N ALA A 366 15.97 -14.20 10.42
CA ALA A 366 15.96 -15.58 9.99
C ALA A 366 17.38 -16.19 9.90
N SER A 367 17.47 -17.40 9.33
CA SER A 367 18.73 -18.06 8.96
C SER A 367 19.70 -18.39 10.12
N ASN A 368 19.31 -18.18 11.37
CA ASN A 368 20.04 -18.50 12.60
C ASN A 368 21.43 -17.84 12.66
N GLY A 369 21.49 -16.53 12.38
CA GLY A 369 22.72 -15.72 12.37
C GLY A 369 23.67 -16.04 11.22
N GLN A 370 23.13 -16.50 10.09
CA GLN A 370 23.89 -16.67 8.84
C GLN A 370 23.68 -15.45 7.95
N ASP A 371 24.71 -15.12 7.17
CA ASP A 371 24.70 -14.13 6.08
C ASP A 371 23.95 -14.75 4.89
N MET A 372 22.62 -14.71 4.95
CA MET A 372 21.72 -15.45 4.07
C MET A 372 20.30 -14.87 4.07
N SER A 373 19.91 -14.36 2.91
CA SER A 373 18.55 -13.94 2.57
C SER A 373 17.88 -14.92 1.58
N TYR A 374 16.54 -14.97 1.62
CA TYR A 374 15.79 -15.81 0.68
C TYR A 374 14.31 -15.44 0.54
N TYR A 375 13.76 -15.75 -0.64
CA TYR A 375 12.33 -15.95 -0.89
C TYR A 375 11.93 -17.43 -0.89
N SER A 376 10.92 -17.78 -0.10
CA SER A 376 10.29 -19.10 -0.08
C SER A 376 8.99 -19.11 -0.86
N ALA A 377 9.03 -19.60 -2.10
CA ALA A 377 7.86 -19.69 -2.97
C ALA A 377 6.72 -20.57 -2.42
N GLU A 378 7.05 -21.63 -1.68
CA GLU A 378 6.06 -22.56 -1.10
C GLU A 378 5.19 -21.87 -0.04
N HIS A 379 5.80 -21.01 0.78
CA HIS A 379 5.13 -20.33 1.88
C HIS A 379 4.79 -18.87 1.56
N ASN A 380 5.28 -18.36 0.42
CA ASN A 380 5.22 -16.96 0.02
C ASN A 380 5.69 -16.02 1.14
N ARG A 381 6.94 -16.20 1.58
CA ARG A 381 7.55 -15.44 2.67
C ARG A 381 9.02 -15.15 2.41
N LEU A 382 9.56 -14.14 3.08
CA LEU A 382 10.95 -13.69 2.97
C LEU A 382 11.66 -13.88 4.32
N GLY A 383 12.89 -14.37 4.29
CA GLY A 383 13.76 -14.45 5.47
C GLY A 383 15.07 -13.72 5.21
N PHE A 384 15.56 -12.99 6.22
CA PHE A 384 16.78 -12.19 6.17
C PHE A 384 17.70 -12.58 7.32
N GLY A 385 18.98 -12.73 7.04
CA GLY A 385 19.97 -13.16 8.01
C GLY A 385 20.65 -12.02 8.76
N GLU A 386 21.32 -12.36 9.86
CA GLU A 386 22.06 -11.41 10.72
C GLU A 386 23.57 -11.75 10.71
N GLY A 387 24.07 -12.20 9.57
CA GLY A 387 25.47 -12.63 9.45
C GLY A 387 26.32 -11.57 8.81
N GLY A 388 27.25 -10.98 9.57
CA GLY A 388 28.04 -9.89 9.03
C GLY A 388 27.24 -8.60 9.15
N VAL A 389 27.00 -7.89 8.05
CA VAL A 389 25.96 -6.85 8.03
C VAL A 389 24.61 -7.56 8.02
N ASP A 390 23.65 -7.08 8.82
CA ASP A 390 22.31 -7.65 8.82
C ASP A 390 21.63 -7.36 7.48
N ASP A 391 21.22 -8.42 6.79
CA ASP A 391 20.65 -8.38 5.43
C ASP A 391 19.46 -7.39 5.34
N ALA A 392 18.67 -7.29 6.41
CA ALA A 392 17.50 -6.42 6.48
C ALA A 392 17.82 -4.92 6.70
N GLU A 393 19.10 -4.54 6.91
CA GLU A 393 19.53 -3.14 6.95
C GLU A 393 19.72 -2.52 5.55
N ASP A 394 19.90 -3.34 4.51
CA ASP A 394 20.16 -2.90 3.14
C ASP A 394 18.90 -3.06 2.27
N ALA A 395 18.38 -1.93 1.76
CA ALA A 395 17.20 -1.93 0.93
C ALA A 395 17.33 -2.79 -0.32
N ASP A 396 18.54 -2.93 -0.88
CA ASP A 396 18.75 -3.74 -2.08
C ASP A 396 18.48 -5.23 -1.83
N VAL A 397 18.85 -5.75 -0.65
CA VAL A 397 18.60 -7.14 -0.27
C VAL A 397 17.10 -7.38 -0.12
N LEU A 398 16.42 -6.52 0.64
CA LEU A 398 14.96 -6.57 0.83
C LEU A 398 14.20 -6.52 -0.51
N ARG A 399 14.60 -5.61 -1.40
CA ARG A 399 13.98 -5.43 -2.73
C ARG A 399 14.30 -6.59 -3.67
N HIS A 400 15.50 -7.16 -3.59
CA HIS A 400 15.89 -8.32 -4.39
C HIS A 400 15.00 -9.53 -4.07
N GLU A 401 14.86 -9.86 -2.79
CA GLU A 401 14.06 -11.01 -2.36
C GLU A 401 12.57 -10.79 -2.65
N TYR A 402 12.05 -9.57 -2.46
CA TYR A 402 10.69 -9.25 -2.90
C TYR A 402 10.54 -9.34 -4.43
N GLY A 403 11.59 -9.01 -5.20
CA GLY A 403 11.66 -9.21 -6.64
C GLY A 403 11.43 -10.66 -7.06
N HIS A 404 11.89 -11.63 -6.26
CA HIS A 404 11.59 -13.04 -6.50
C HIS A 404 10.11 -13.35 -6.32
N ALA A 405 9.45 -12.79 -5.30
CA ALA A 405 8.01 -12.95 -5.09
C ALA A 405 7.20 -12.37 -6.26
N LEU A 406 7.55 -11.17 -6.72
CA LEU A 406 6.92 -10.54 -7.89
C LEU A 406 7.11 -11.37 -9.16
N HIS A 407 8.33 -11.85 -9.41
CA HIS A 407 8.61 -12.69 -10.56
C HIS A 407 7.82 -14.00 -10.50
N HIS A 408 7.79 -14.65 -9.33
CA HIS A 408 7.06 -15.90 -9.09
C HIS A 408 5.56 -15.75 -9.39
N ASP A 409 4.92 -14.69 -8.91
CA ASP A 409 3.52 -14.42 -9.19
C ASP A 409 3.28 -14.08 -10.68
N ALA A 410 4.14 -13.24 -11.27
CA ALA A 410 4.03 -12.84 -12.67
C ALA A 410 4.12 -14.02 -13.66
N VAL A 411 4.90 -15.07 -13.35
CA VAL A 411 5.00 -16.27 -14.20
C VAL A 411 3.97 -17.34 -13.87
N GLY A 412 3.13 -17.12 -12.85
CA GLY A 412 2.04 -18.02 -12.43
C GLY A 412 2.50 -19.20 -11.57
N GLY A 413 3.54 -19.00 -10.75
CA GLY A 413 4.06 -19.99 -9.81
C GLY A 413 5.48 -20.47 -10.11
N GLU A 414 5.87 -21.60 -9.54
CA GLU A 414 7.24 -22.08 -9.63
C GLU A 414 7.59 -22.58 -11.04
N VAL A 415 8.61 -21.96 -11.65
CA VAL A 415 9.13 -22.37 -12.96
C VAL A 415 10.56 -22.89 -12.85
N TRP A 416 10.77 -24.08 -13.37
CA TRP A 416 12.03 -24.81 -13.25
C TRP A 416 12.93 -24.62 -14.47
N GLY A 417 14.20 -24.28 -14.24
CA GLY A 417 15.24 -24.15 -15.26
C GLY A 417 16.30 -23.14 -14.86
N VAL A 418 17.55 -23.37 -15.29
CA VAL A 418 18.66 -22.44 -14.97
C VAL A 418 18.39 -21.06 -15.59
N ASP A 419 17.96 -21.03 -16.84
CA ASP A 419 17.70 -19.77 -17.57
C ASP A 419 16.64 -18.89 -16.89
N ILE A 420 15.54 -19.49 -16.40
CA ILE A 420 14.47 -18.71 -15.74
C ILE A 420 14.83 -18.27 -14.33
N ARG A 421 15.65 -19.06 -13.62
CA ARG A 421 16.21 -18.64 -12.33
C ARG A 421 17.18 -17.48 -12.52
N SER A 422 18.06 -17.53 -13.51
CA SER A 422 18.96 -16.41 -13.83
C SER A 422 18.20 -15.14 -14.25
N ILE A 423 17.06 -15.27 -14.92
CA ILE A 423 16.17 -14.13 -15.22
C ILE A 423 15.56 -13.58 -13.93
N ALA A 424 15.11 -14.44 -13.00
CA ALA A 424 14.57 -14.02 -11.72
C ALA A 424 15.59 -13.22 -10.90
N GLU A 425 16.81 -13.75 -10.74
CA GLU A 425 17.95 -13.06 -10.10
C GLU A 425 18.20 -11.69 -10.74
N GLY A 426 18.31 -11.66 -12.08
CA GLY A 426 18.63 -10.42 -12.77
C GLY A 426 17.51 -9.37 -12.70
N ILE A 427 16.25 -9.79 -12.74
CA ILE A 427 15.13 -8.85 -12.55
C ILE A 427 15.12 -8.31 -11.13
N SER A 428 15.39 -9.14 -10.13
CA SER A 428 15.50 -8.74 -8.73
C SER A 428 16.63 -7.72 -8.52
N ASP A 429 17.85 -8.00 -9.02
CA ASP A 429 18.98 -7.06 -9.00
C ASP A 429 18.65 -5.75 -9.71
N TYR A 430 18.02 -5.83 -10.89
CA TYR A 430 17.64 -4.65 -11.65
C TYR A 430 16.67 -3.75 -10.89
N TRP A 431 15.68 -4.33 -10.20
CA TRP A 431 14.75 -3.56 -9.39
C TRP A 431 15.44 -2.89 -8.20
N ALA A 432 16.23 -3.64 -7.43
CA ALA A 432 17.02 -3.12 -6.32
C ALA A 432 17.87 -1.92 -6.77
N ALA A 433 18.75 -2.14 -7.75
CA ALA A 433 19.63 -1.11 -8.30
C ALA A 433 18.86 0.12 -8.83
N SER A 434 17.78 -0.09 -9.58
CA SER A 434 17.01 1.01 -10.19
C SER A 434 16.24 1.85 -9.18
N LEU A 435 15.91 1.29 -8.00
CA LEU A 435 15.29 2.03 -6.91
C LEU A 435 16.36 2.84 -6.15
N SER A 436 17.51 2.21 -5.87
CA SER A 436 18.64 2.80 -5.13
C SER A 436 19.37 3.90 -5.90
N SER A 437 19.59 3.73 -7.21
CA SER A 437 20.23 4.74 -8.08
C SER A 437 19.43 6.04 -8.26
N ARG A 438 18.19 6.12 -7.71
CA ARG A 438 17.42 7.37 -7.69
C ARG A 438 17.80 8.28 -6.53
N VAL A 439 18.48 7.74 -5.53
CA VAL A 439 18.91 8.48 -4.33
C VAL A 439 20.25 9.14 -4.59
N SER A 440 21.23 8.39 -5.10
CA SER A 440 22.57 8.88 -5.41
C SER A 440 23.17 8.17 -6.63
N ASP A 441 24.12 8.82 -7.30
CA ASP A 441 24.95 8.23 -8.37
C ASP A 441 26.21 7.53 -7.77
N PHE A 442 26.39 7.55 -6.44
CA PHE A 442 27.54 6.92 -5.76
C PHE A 442 27.44 5.39 -5.84
N ASN A 443 28.43 4.76 -6.49
CA ASN A 443 28.49 3.31 -6.75
C ASN A 443 27.17 2.77 -7.36
N GLU A 444 26.55 3.52 -8.28
CA GLU A 444 25.29 3.10 -8.94
C GLU A 444 25.43 1.84 -9.81
N GLU A 445 26.67 1.41 -10.08
CA GLU A 445 27.01 0.14 -10.73
C GLU A 445 26.89 -1.08 -9.80
N TRP A 446 26.78 -0.87 -8.49
CA TRP A 446 26.73 -1.93 -7.48
C TRP A 446 25.31 -2.19 -7.02
N VAL A 447 25.11 -3.40 -6.51
CA VAL A 447 23.94 -3.77 -5.72
C VAL A 447 24.44 -4.30 -4.39
N TYR A 448 23.68 -4.04 -3.32
CA TYR A 448 24.01 -4.40 -1.93
C TYR A 448 25.21 -3.60 -1.44
N ASN A 449 25.11 -2.28 -1.51
CA ASN A 449 26.25 -1.41 -1.20
C ASN A 449 26.71 -1.57 0.25
N TRP A 450 25.77 -1.78 1.18
CA TRP A 450 26.08 -1.94 2.61
C TRP A 450 26.32 -3.40 2.98
N ASP A 451 25.39 -4.27 2.58
CA ASP A 451 25.44 -5.70 2.87
C ASP A 451 26.60 -6.42 2.15
N GLY A 452 26.91 -5.99 0.92
CA GLY A 452 27.98 -6.52 0.08
C GLY A 452 29.22 -5.63 0.00
N HIS A 453 30.10 -5.97 -0.96
CA HIS A 453 31.34 -5.23 -1.26
C HIS A 453 32.28 -5.02 -0.05
N ASN A 454 32.27 -5.96 0.87
CA ASN A 454 32.98 -5.90 2.15
C ASN A 454 33.77 -7.22 2.42
N GLU A 455 34.21 -7.45 3.66
CA GLU A 455 34.94 -8.66 4.04
C GLU A 455 34.10 -9.94 4.13
N PHE A 456 32.78 -9.83 4.19
CA PHE A 456 31.85 -10.96 4.31
C PHE A 456 31.60 -11.57 2.93
N TRP A 457 31.24 -10.74 1.95
CA TRP A 457 31.09 -11.18 0.56
C TRP A 457 31.31 -10.05 -0.46
N GLY A 458 31.50 -10.46 -1.73
CA GLY A 458 31.98 -9.57 -2.80
C GLY A 458 30.93 -8.65 -3.43
N GLY A 459 29.67 -8.68 -2.98
CA GLY A 459 28.57 -7.96 -3.62
C GLY A 459 28.31 -8.40 -5.08
N ARG A 460 27.50 -7.62 -5.80
CA ARG A 460 27.30 -7.75 -7.26
C ARG A 460 27.53 -6.42 -7.97
N ASP A 461 28.04 -6.52 -9.20
CA ASP A 461 28.17 -5.41 -10.14
C ASP A 461 27.20 -5.66 -11.31
N ILE A 462 26.32 -4.71 -11.58
CA ILE A 462 25.29 -4.80 -12.63
C ILE A 462 25.76 -4.30 -13.99
N THR A 463 27.03 -3.92 -14.11
CA THR A 463 27.63 -3.51 -15.37
C THR A 463 28.35 -4.67 -16.05
N THR A 464 28.20 -4.75 -17.37
CA THR A 464 28.98 -5.67 -18.19
C THR A 464 29.18 -5.09 -19.58
N ASP A 465 30.38 -5.24 -20.11
CA ASP A 465 30.70 -4.97 -21.51
C ASP A 465 30.39 -6.18 -22.41
N ASP A 466 30.02 -7.32 -21.83
CA ASP A 466 29.81 -8.57 -22.54
C ASP A 466 28.49 -8.55 -23.33
N ILE A 467 28.54 -9.06 -24.56
CA ILE A 467 27.41 -9.12 -25.47
C ILE A 467 26.95 -10.57 -25.58
N PHE A 468 25.74 -10.86 -25.11
CA PHE A 468 25.12 -12.17 -25.35
C PHE A 468 24.76 -12.37 -26.83
N PRO A 469 25.04 -13.55 -27.44
CA PRO A 469 25.71 -14.71 -26.87
C PRO A 469 27.23 -14.77 -27.12
N ASP A 470 27.81 -13.74 -27.74
CA ASP A 470 29.15 -13.76 -28.32
C ASP A 470 30.28 -13.82 -27.26
N ASP A 471 30.06 -13.19 -26.11
CA ASP A 471 31.04 -13.09 -25.03
C ASP A 471 30.77 -14.09 -23.88
N TRP A 472 29.71 -14.90 -23.99
CA TRP A 472 29.17 -15.76 -22.92
C TRP A 472 29.36 -17.27 -23.20
N SER A 473 30.61 -17.71 -23.46
CA SER A 473 30.95 -19.08 -23.92
C SER A 473 31.52 -20.02 -22.87
#